data_AF-A0A5C8HVN1-F1
#
_entry.id   AF-A0A5C8HVN1-F1
#
_cell.length_a   1.000
_cell.length_b   1.000
_cell.length_c   1.000
_cell.angle_alpha   90.00
_cell.angle_beta   90.00
_cell.angle_gamma   90.00
#
_symmetry.space_group_name_H-M   'P 1'
#
loop_
_entity.id
_entity.type
_entity.pdbx_description
1 polymer ?
#
loop_
_entity_poly.entity_id
_entity_poly.type
_entity_poly.pdbx_seq_one_letter_code
_entity_poly.pdbx_strand_id
1 'polypeptide(L)'
;MRAANVTLGRRWMLVLEPGEEVLATVTRWAEREGVTSATVDMFFGALRSARLIATNGAMVDPEPPLPDQVEVAYLEGVGAGSIGTVNGRTVVHLHLAAGAKGEGGAAYAGHLLAAETHYTLEMVVQEVLDPVFRLEPDAVFGINCLHFDKAPTAS
;
A
#
# COMPACT_ATOMS: atom_id res chain seq x y z
N MET A 1 20.46 0.54 -5.86
CA MET A 1 19.33 0.40 -6.80
C MET A 1 19.13 -1.08 -7.09
N ARG A 2 17.89 -1.57 -6.98
CA ARG A 2 17.49 -2.91 -7.45
C ARG A 2 16.56 -2.70 -8.63
N ALA A 3 16.70 -3.53 -9.67
CA ALA A 3 15.85 -3.46 -10.85
C ALA A 3 15.62 -4.87 -11.37
N ALA A 4 14.43 -5.13 -11.91
CA ALA A 4 14.07 -6.39 -12.54
C ALA A 4 13.11 -6.11 -13.70
N ASN A 5 13.21 -6.92 -14.76
CA ASN A 5 12.15 -7.00 -15.76
C ASN A 5 10.99 -7.78 -15.14
N VAL A 6 9.76 -7.33 -15.38
CA VAL A 6 8.56 -7.97 -14.83
C VAL A 6 7.82 -8.74 -15.91
N THR A 7 7.44 -9.97 -15.61
CA THR A 7 6.46 -10.74 -16.37
C THR A 7 5.09 -10.49 -15.77
N LEU A 8 4.21 -9.85 -16.52
CA LEU A 8 2.87 -9.50 -16.05
C LEU A 8 1.94 -10.72 -16.07
N GLY A 9 1.12 -10.83 -15.03
CA GLY A 9 0.06 -11.81 -14.92
C GLY A 9 -1.32 -11.17 -15.10
N ARG A 10 -2.28 -11.66 -14.31
CA ARG A 10 -3.66 -11.18 -14.30
C ARG A 10 -3.74 -9.72 -13.83
N ARG A 11 -4.81 -9.04 -14.23
CA ARG A 11 -5.08 -7.65 -13.84
C ARG A 11 -6.51 -7.55 -13.32
N TRP A 12 -6.70 -6.80 -12.25
CA TRP A 12 -8.01 -6.62 -11.62
C TRP A 12 -8.34 -5.15 -11.43
N MET A 13 -9.64 -4.89 -11.48
CA MET A 13 -10.26 -3.72 -10.86
C MET A 13 -10.96 -4.22 -9.60
N LEU A 14 -10.54 -3.73 -8.44
CA LEU A 14 -11.20 -3.97 -7.17
C LEU A 14 -12.07 -2.77 -6.84
N VAL A 15 -13.25 -3.04 -6.29
CA VAL A 15 -14.14 -2.03 -5.72
C VAL A 15 -14.35 -2.45 -4.27
N LEU A 16 -13.91 -1.60 -3.35
CA LEU A 16 -14.14 -1.77 -1.93
C LEU A 16 -15.40 -1.01 -1.54
N GLU A 17 -16.22 -1.67 -0.72
CA GLU A 17 -17.52 -1.19 -0.28
C GLU A 17 -17.42 -0.36 1.00
N PRO A 18 -18.44 0.46 1.33
CA PRO A 18 -18.49 1.20 2.59
C PRO A 18 -18.26 0.32 3.81
N GLY A 19 -17.38 0.77 4.71
CA GLY A 19 -17.04 0.08 5.96
C GLY A 19 -15.93 -0.96 5.85
N GLU A 20 -15.43 -1.25 4.65
CA GLU A 20 -14.30 -2.16 4.49
C GLU A 20 -12.97 -1.48 4.86
N GLU A 21 -12.19 -2.15 5.72
CA GLU A 21 -10.81 -1.73 6.00
C GLU A 21 -9.92 -2.12 4.82
N VAL A 22 -9.24 -1.13 4.25
CA VAL A 22 -8.58 -1.22 2.93
C VAL A 22 -7.49 -2.29 2.93
N LEU A 23 -6.55 -2.24 3.87
CA LEU A 23 -5.39 -3.14 3.87
C LEU A 23 -5.82 -4.59 4.11
N ALA A 24 -6.69 -4.82 5.08
CA ALA A 24 -7.20 -6.14 5.41
C ALA A 24 -8.03 -6.73 4.26
N THR A 25 -8.83 -5.92 3.59
CA THR A 25 -9.68 -6.38 2.46
C THR A 25 -8.84 -6.76 1.25
N VAL A 26 -7.87 -5.93 0.87
CA VAL A 26 -6.92 -6.23 -0.22
C VAL A 26 -6.04 -7.44 0.14
N THR A 27 -5.62 -7.57 1.41
CA THR A 27 -4.84 -8.74 1.86
C THR A 27 -5.63 -10.04 1.71
N ARG A 28 -6.88 -10.08 2.22
CA ARG A 28 -7.76 -11.26 2.07
C ARG A 28 -8.07 -11.58 0.61
N TRP A 29 -8.27 -10.55 -0.21
CA TRP A 29 -8.45 -10.71 -1.65
C TRP A 29 -7.21 -11.36 -2.28
N ALA A 30 -6.02 -10.84 -2.01
CA ALA A 30 -4.76 -11.35 -2.57
C ALA A 30 -4.50 -12.80 -2.15
N GLU A 31 -4.73 -13.13 -0.87
CA GLU A 31 -4.61 -14.50 -0.36
C GLU A 31 -5.58 -15.46 -1.06
N ARG A 32 -6.84 -15.06 -1.25
CA ARG A 32 -7.86 -15.88 -1.93
C ARG A 32 -7.51 -16.13 -3.40
N GLU A 33 -7.00 -15.11 -4.10
CA GLU A 33 -6.65 -15.21 -5.53
C GLU A 33 -5.25 -15.80 -5.78
N GLY A 34 -4.49 -16.09 -4.71
CA GLY A 34 -3.12 -16.59 -4.78
C GLY A 34 -2.10 -15.55 -5.26
N VAL A 35 -2.39 -14.26 -5.08
CA VAL A 35 -1.53 -13.15 -5.51
C VAL A 35 -0.51 -12.85 -4.43
N THR A 36 0.75 -13.24 -4.68
CA THR A 36 1.88 -13.00 -3.75
C THR A 36 2.82 -11.90 -4.24
N SER A 37 2.62 -11.39 -5.45
CA SER A 37 3.45 -10.37 -6.09
C SER A 37 2.61 -9.54 -7.05
N ALA A 38 2.42 -8.26 -6.75
CA ALA A 38 1.66 -7.35 -7.61
C ALA A 38 2.05 -5.89 -7.39
N THR A 39 1.82 -5.06 -8.39
CA THR A 39 1.75 -3.61 -8.24
C THR A 39 0.30 -3.19 -8.02
N VAL A 40 0.12 -2.23 -7.10
CA VAL A 40 -1.12 -1.46 -7.02
C VAL A 40 -0.83 -0.17 -7.77
N ASP A 41 -1.17 -0.17 -9.07
CA ASP A 41 -0.79 0.90 -9.99
C ASP A 41 -1.44 2.23 -9.61
N MET A 42 -2.68 2.14 -9.12
CA MET A 42 -3.47 3.27 -8.66
C MET A 42 -4.62 2.74 -7.80
N PHE A 43 -4.98 3.49 -6.78
CA PHE A 43 -6.32 3.48 -6.23
C PHE A 43 -6.81 4.90 -5.95
N PHE A 44 -8.11 5.08 -5.90
CA PHE A 44 -8.74 6.35 -5.52
C PHE A 44 -10.10 6.10 -4.89
N GLY A 45 -10.55 7.02 -4.06
CA GLY A 45 -11.86 6.88 -3.42
C GLY A 45 -12.06 7.77 -2.21
N ALA A 46 -13.18 7.53 -1.54
CA ALA A 46 -13.56 8.22 -0.32
C ALA A 46 -13.32 7.33 0.90
N LEU A 47 -12.69 7.90 1.92
CA LEU A 47 -12.31 7.22 3.16
C LEU A 47 -13.02 7.88 4.35
N ARG A 48 -13.56 7.08 5.26
CA ARG A 48 -14.15 7.58 6.51
C ARG A 48 -13.05 7.99 7.47
N SER A 49 -11.97 7.22 7.50
CA SER A 49 -10.74 7.55 8.21
C SER A 49 -9.53 7.02 7.46
N ALA A 50 -8.39 7.67 7.64
CA ALA A 50 -7.09 7.17 7.21
C ALA A 50 -6.05 7.48 8.28
N ARG A 51 -5.22 6.48 8.60
CA ARG A 51 -4.07 6.63 9.50
C ARG A 51 -2.79 6.51 8.69
N LEU A 52 -1.95 7.55 8.75
CA LEU A 52 -0.75 7.71 7.93
C LEU A 52 0.48 7.90 8.81
N ILE A 53 1.63 7.35 8.42
CA ILE A 53 2.91 7.85 8.93
C ILE A 53 3.13 9.26 8.37
N ALA A 54 2.93 10.25 9.22
CA ALA A 54 3.12 11.68 8.96
C ALA A 54 3.11 12.44 10.29
N THR A 55 3.58 13.68 10.29
CA THR A 55 3.55 14.56 11.48
C THR A 55 3.10 15.97 11.10
N ASN A 56 2.33 16.61 11.98
CA ASN A 56 2.04 18.05 11.95
C ASN A 56 3.01 18.83 12.86
N GLY A 57 3.90 18.13 13.56
CA GLY A 57 4.85 18.70 14.51
C GLY A 57 6.19 19.05 13.88
N ALA A 58 7.07 19.66 14.69
CA ALA A 58 8.45 19.89 14.30
C ALA A 58 9.25 18.58 14.34
N MET A 59 10.08 18.36 13.33
CA MET A 59 10.96 17.19 13.24
C MET A 59 12.37 17.55 13.69
N VAL A 60 12.91 16.78 14.63
CA VAL A 60 14.24 17.02 15.21
C VAL A 60 15.34 16.43 14.31
N ASP A 61 15.11 15.23 13.77
CA ASP A 61 16.02 14.52 12.87
C ASP A 61 15.19 13.85 11.75
N PRO A 62 15.38 14.22 10.47
CA PRO A 62 14.66 13.64 9.34
C PRO A 62 15.17 12.26 8.90
N GLU A 63 16.32 11.82 9.40
CA GLU A 63 17.00 10.63 8.89
C GLU A 63 16.31 9.31 9.33
N PRO A 64 15.95 9.11 10.61
CA PRO A 64 15.29 7.88 11.04
C PRO A 64 13.83 7.80 10.56
N PRO A 65 13.24 6.58 10.47
CA PRO A 65 11.81 6.44 10.24
C PRO A 65 11.00 7.21 11.28
N LEU A 66 10.04 7.98 10.78
CA LEU A 66 9.15 8.79 11.60
C LEU A 66 8.28 7.89 12.49
N PRO A 67 8.33 8.04 13.82
CA PRO A 67 7.49 7.26 14.74
C PRO A 67 6.05 7.81 14.82
N ASP A 68 5.84 9.04 14.36
CA ASP A 68 4.56 9.73 14.40
C ASP A 68 3.58 9.20 13.34
N GLN A 69 2.31 9.32 13.68
CA GLN A 69 1.21 9.05 12.79
C GLN A 69 0.12 10.11 12.98
N VAL A 70 -0.61 10.39 11.91
CA VAL A 70 -1.84 11.19 11.96
C VAL A 70 -3.02 10.30 11.62
N GLU A 71 -4.16 10.56 12.26
CA GLU A 71 -5.45 9.99 11.88
C GLU A 71 -6.35 11.14 11.45
N VAL A 72 -6.89 11.03 10.25
CA VAL A 72 -7.73 12.06 9.64
C VAL A 72 -9.06 11.43 9.28
N ALA A 73 -10.15 12.18 9.44
CA ALA A 73 -11.49 11.72 9.13
C ALA A 73 -11.99 12.34 7.81
N TYR A 74 -12.84 11.60 7.12
CA TYR A 74 -13.54 12.01 5.89
C TYR A 74 -12.60 12.60 4.85
N LEU A 75 -11.85 11.74 4.19
CA LEU A 75 -10.91 12.12 3.14
C LEU A 75 -11.33 11.61 1.77
N GLU A 76 -10.84 12.26 0.73
CA GLU A 76 -10.84 11.75 -0.64
C GLU A 76 -9.45 11.90 -1.22
N GLY A 77 -8.97 10.88 -1.93
CA GLY A 77 -7.58 10.85 -2.36
C GLY A 77 -7.24 9.76 -3.35
N VAL A 78 -5.94 9.72 -3.67
CA VAL A 78 -5.33 8.77 -4.60
C VAL A 78 -4.10 8.16 -3.98
N GLY A 79 -3.78 6.94 -4.37
CA GLY A 79 -2.59 6.26 -3.88
C GLY A 79 -2.12 5.16 -4.81
N ALA A 80 -1.02 4.52 -4.42
CA ALA A 80 -0.40 3.43 -5.14
C ALA A 80 0.41 2.58 -4.17
N GLY A 81 0.93 1.45 -4.63
CA GLY A 81 1.71 0.57 -3.78
C GLY A 81 2.07 -0.76 -4.41
N SER A 82 2.28 -1.75 -3.56
CA SER A 82 2.61 -3.10 -3.98
C SER A 82 2.06 -4.15 -3.02
N ILE A 83 1.96 -5.37 -3.52
CA ILE A 83 1.67 -6.57 -2.76
C ILE A 83 2.90 -7.47 -2.88
N GLY A 84 3.42 -7.90 -1.74
CA GLY A 84 4.56 -8.80 -1.65
C GLY A 84 4.42 -9.71 -0.45
N THR A 85 5.53 -10.33 -0.04
CA THR A 85 5.54 -11.21 1.13
C THR A 85 6.61 -10.85 2.16
N VAL A 86 6.28 -11.03 3.44
CA VAL A 86 7.23 -11.00 4.56
C VAL A 86 7.15 -12.35 5.26
N ASN A 87 8.25 -13.11 5.27
CA ASN A 87 8.28 -14.46 5.85
C ASN A 87 7.15 -15.36 5.33
N GLY A 88 6.88 -15.30 4.01
CA GLY A 88 5.83 -16.07 3.34
C GLY A 88 4.39 -15.59 3.56
N ARG A 89 4.17 -14.54 4.36
CA ARG A 89 2.83 -13.94 4.56
C ARG A 89 2.63 -12.77 3.62
N THR A 90 1.45 -12.68 3.02
CA THR A 90 1.05 -11.56 2.16
C THR A 90 1.06 -10.25 2.95
N VAL A 91 1.67 -9.22 2.36
CA VAL A 91 1.71 -7.86 2.90
C VAL A 91 1.34 -6.89 1.79
N VAL A 92 0.40 -6.01 2.09
CA VAL A 92 0.00 -4.91 1.23
C VAL A 92 0.67 -3.64 1.73
N HIS A 93 1.44 -2.98 0.87
CA HIS A 93 2.15 -1.73 1.17
C HIS A 93 1.59 -0.63 0.28
N LEU A 94 0.82 0.29 0.87
CA LEU A 94 0.21 1.42 0.16
C LEU A 94 0.75 2.75 0.68
N HIS A 95 0.81 3.73 -0.21
CA HIS A 95 0.94 5.15 0.10
C HIS A 95 -0.32 5.88 -0.39
N LEU A 96 -0.72 6.90 0.34
CA LEU A 96 -1.93 7.68 0.07
C LEU A 96 -1.57 9.17 0.09
N ALA A 97 -2.15 9.94 -0.83
CA ALA A 97 -2.29 11.38 -0.73
C ALA A 97 -3.80 11.72 -0.78
N ALA A 98 -4.32 12.36 0.27
CA ALA A 98 -5.75 12.61 0.42
C ALA A 98 -6.03 13.93 1.13
N GLY A 99 -7.07 14.64 0.69
CA GLY A 99 -7.55 15.87 1.32
C GLY A 99 -8.72 15.60 2.25
N ALA A 100 -8.75 16.25 3.40
CA ALA A 100 -9.90 16.21 4.31
C ALA A 100 -11.05 17.07 3.75
N LYS A 101 -12.28 16.59 3.87
CA LYS A 101 -13.47 17.34 3.43
C LYS A 101 -13.56 18.65 4.21
N GLY A 102 -13.59 19.76 3.48
CA GLY A 102 -13.73 21.11 4.06
C GLY A 102 -12.41 21.84 4.31
N GLU A 103 -11.25 21.21 4.08
CA GLU A 103 -9.93 21.84 4.24
C GLU A 103 -9.35 22.37 2.91
N GLY A 104 -10.20 22.50 1.89
CA GLY A 104 -9.81 23.04 0.58
C GLY A 104 -8.85 22.12 -0.17
N GLY A 105 -7.75 22.68 -0.68
CA GLY A 105 -6.74 21.96 -1.47
C GLY A 105 -5.58 21.38 -0.66
N ALA A 106 -5.64 21.41 0.67
CA ALA A 106 -4.62 20.78 1.52
C ALA A 106 -4.71 19.26 1.42
N ALA A 107 -3.57 18.58 1.51
CA ALA A 107 -3.49 17.13 1.45
C ALA A 107 -2.58 16.57 2.55
N TYR A 108 -3.02 15.47 3.13
CA TYR A 108 -2.22 14.58 3.96
C TYR A 108 -1.63 13.50 3.06
N ALA A 109 -0.33 13.24 3.20
CA ALA A 109 0.35 12.23 2.41
C ALA A 109 1.31 11.41 3.27
N GLY A 110 1.35 10.10 3.05
CA GLY A 110 2.22 9.21 3.81
C GLY A 110 2.03 7.73 3.52
N HIS A 111 2.77 6.92 4.26
CA HIS A 111 2.59 5.47 4.29
C HIS A 111 1.26 5.14 5.00
N LEU A 112 0.43 4.32 4.36
CA LEU A 112 -0.90 3.98 4.88
C LEU A 112 -0.81 2.87 5.92
N LEU A 113 -1.25 3.15 7.14
CA LEU A 113 -1.29 2.20 8.26
C LEU A 113 -2.66 1.56 8.46
N ALA A 114 -3.73 2.27 8.09
CA ALA A 114 -5.11 1.79 8.09
C ALA A 114 -6.01 2.79 7.33
N ALA A 115 -7.08 2.31 6.70
CA ALA A 115 -8.15 3.17 6.21
C ALA A 115 -9.49 2.43 6.14
N GLU A 116 -10.58 3.13 6.42
CA GLU A 116 -11.94 2.62 6.23
C GLU A 116 -12.58 3.28 5.01
N THR A 117 -13.12 2.48 4.09
CA THR A 117 -13.82 2.99 2.90
C THR A 117 -15.15 3.64 3.28
N HIS A 118 -15.44 4.82 2.72
CA HIS A 118 -16.68 5.56 3.01
C HIS A 118 -17.77 5.34 1.95
N TYR A 119 -17.47 5.56 0.67
CA TYR A 119 -18.44 5.41 -0.43
C TYR A 119 -18.02 4.28 -1.37
N THR A 120 -16.83 4.41 -1.92
CA THR A 120 -16.16 3.40 -2.74
C THR A 120 -14.67 3.69 -2.69
N LEU A 121 -13.87 2.64 -2.85
CA LEU A 121 -12.48 2.76 -3.22
C LEU A 121 -12.21 1.82 -4.39
N GLU A 122 -11.78 2.41 -5.50
CA GLU A 122 -11.49 1.70 -6.74
C GLU A 122 -9.98 1.52 -6.86
N MET A 123 -9.54 0.29 -7.11
CA MET A 123 -8.12 -0.08 -7.10
C MET A 123 -7.76 -0.95 -8.30
N VAL A 124 -6.72 -0.54 -9.03
CA VAL A 124 -6.14 -1.33 -10.12
C VAL A 124 -4.95 -2.12 -9.60
N VAL A 125 -5.03 -3.45 -9.72
CA VAL A 125 -3.97 -4.37 -9.31
C VAL A 125 -3.43 -5.13 -10.52
N GLN A 126 -2.12 -5.12 -10.70
CA GLN A 126 -1.43 -5.85 -11.76
C GLN A 126 -0.52 -6.92 -11.14
N GLU A 127 -0.84 -8.19 -11.38
CA GLU A 127 -0.02 -9.32 -10.94
C GLU A 127 1.35 -9.30 -11.63
N VAL A 128 2.37 -9.69 -10.88
CA VAL A 128 3.73 -9.94 -11.37
C VAL A 128 4.06 -11.40 -11.12
N LEU A 129 4.25 -12.17 -12.18
CA LEU A 129 4.55 -13.61 -12.14
C LEU A 129 6.04 -13.88 -11.91
N ASP A 130 6.91 -12.98 -12.39
CA ASP A 130 8.35 -13.00 -12.18
C ASP A 130 8.85 -11.54 -12.25
N PRO A 131 9.69 -11.07 -11.32
CA PRO A 131 10.16 -11.74 -10.11
C PRO A 131 9.08 -11.83 -9.02
N VAL A 132 9.31 -12.69 -8.04
CA VAL A 132 8.57 -12.70 -6.78
C VAL A 132 9.00 -11.50 -5.92
N PHE A 133 8.02 -10.78 -5.39
CA PHE A 133 8.18 -9.64 -4.51
C PHE A 133 8.30 -10.10 -3.06
N ARG A 134 9.43 -9.80 -2.43
CA ARG A 134 9.64 -9.96 -0.98
C ARG A 134 9.94 -8.63 -0.35
N LEU A 135 9.45 -8.42 0.86
CA LEU A 135 9.88 -7.29 1.67
C LEU A 135 10.82 -7.79 2.77
N GLU A 136 12.04 -7.24 2.78
CA GLU A 136 13.11 -7.63 3.70
C GLU A 136 13.62 -6.38 4.42
N PRO A 137 13.97 -6.47 5.71
CA PRO A 137 14.44 -5.32 6.48
C PRO A 137 15.76 -4.81 5.89
N ASP A 138 15.87 -3.49 5.72
CA ASP A 138 17.11 -2.85 5.34
C ASP A 138 18.14 -2.89 6.48
N ALA A 139 19.43 -2.72 6.14
CA ALA A 139 20.52 -2.85 7.11
C ALA A 139 20.68 -1.64 8.04
N VAL A 140 20.07 -0.49 7.71
CA VAL A 140 20.26 0.78 8.42
C VAL A 140 19.13 1.00 9.42
N PHE A 141 17.88 0.89 8.98
CA PHE A 141 16.70 1.20 9.79
C PHE A 141 15.79 0.00 10.06
N GLY A 142 16.06 -1.16 9.44
CA GLY A 142 15.25 -2.36 9.60
C GLY A 142 13.86 -2.24 8.98
N ILE A 143 13.65 -1.29 8.07
CA ILE A 143 12.39 -1.12 7.35
C ILE A 143 12.33 -2.14 6.22
N ASN A 144 11.19 -2.82 6.12
CA ASN A 144 10.94 -3.77 5.07
C ASN A 144 10.93 -3.07 3.69
N CYS A 145 11.94 -3.33 2.87
CA CYS A 145 12.08 -2.81 1.51
C CYS A 145 11.84 -3.91 0.47
N LEU A 146 11.36 -3.51 -0.71
CA LEU A 146 11.08 -4.43 -1.81
C LEU A 146 12.36 -5.05 -2.40
N HIS A 147 12.38 -6.36 -2.46
CA HIS A 147 13.39 -7.24 -3.01
C HIS A 147 12.76 -8.13 -4.07
N PHE A 148 13.59 -8.55 -5.04
CA PHE A 148 13.17 -9.33 -6.19
C PHE A 148 13.86 -10.69 -6.18
N ASP A 149 13.06 -11.73 -6.19
CA ASP A 149 13.52 -13.10 -6.29
C ASP A 149 13.05 -13.74 -7.59
N LYS A 150 13.87 -14.62 -8.14
CA LYS A 150 13.46 -15.35 -9.32
C LYS A 150 12.27 -16.25 -8.98
N ALA A 151 11.23 -16.23 -9.80
CA ALA A 151 10.13 -17.16 -9.67
C ALA A 151 10.64 -18.61 -9.74
N PRO A 152 10.10 -19.52 -8.90
CA PRO A 152 10.44 -20.92 -9.01
C PRO A 152 10.10 -21.42 -10.42
N THR A 153 11.01 -22.16 -11.04
CA THR A 153 10.73 -22.87 -12.29
C THR A 153 9.66 -23.92 -12.02
N ALA A 154 8.53 -23.85 -12.73
CA ALA A 154 7.53 -24.92 -12.70
C ALA A 154 8.20 -26.25 -13.11
N SER A 155 8.10 -27.25 -12.24
CA SER A 155 8.55 -28.63 -12.46
C SER A 155 7.61 -29.39 -13.40
#